data_AF-A0A6H0TTJ2-F1
#
_entry.id   AF-A0A6H0TTJ2-F1
#
_cell.length_a   1.000
_cell.length_b   1.000
_cell.length_c   1.000
_cell.angle_alpha   90.00
_cell.angle_beta   90.00
_cell.angle_gamma   90.00
#
_symmetry.space_group_name_H-M   'P 1'
#
loop_
_entity.id
_entity.type
_entity.pdbx_description
1 polymer ?
#
loop_
_entity_poly.entity_id
_entity_poly.type
_entity_poly.pdbx_seq_one_letter_code
_entity_poly.pdbx_strand_id
1 'polypeptide(L)'
;MVRQELQLLCTFKKLKEKGFYKSTVPCTVKHMNNRMEQDHPHVKRRFASSFGFQTLRHASRTIKGIETLHTLYKQRRSLQIGSALSVYNEFQELLMGA
;
A
#
# COMPACT_ATOMS: atom_id res chain seq x y z
N MET A 1 -2.30 -24.78 -0.35
CA MET A 1 -1.44 -23.59 -0.50
C MET A 1 -0.28 -23.78 -1.49
N VAL A 2 0.31 -24.98 -1.63
CA VAL A 2 1.47 -25.25 -2.53
C VAL A 2 1.24 -24.89 -4.02
N ARG A 3 -0.01 -24.93 -4.52
CA ARG A 3 -0.33 -24.70 -5.93
C ARG A 3 -0.21 -23.23 -6.38
N GLN A 4 -0.34 -22.26 -5.47
CA GLN A 4 -0.22 -20.83 -5.77
C GLN A 4 1.23 -20.35 -5.84
N GLU A 5 2.14 -20.95 -5.08
CA GLU A 5 3.56 -20.58 -5.09
C GLU A 5 4.24 -20.89 -6.42
N LEU A 6 3.92 -22.04 -7.02
CA LEU A 6 4.42 -22.42 -8.36
C LEU A 6 3.95 -21.44 -9.45
N GLN A 7 2.71 -20.96 -9.37
CA GLN A 7 2.20 -19.96 -10.31
C GLN A 7 2.88 -18.60 -10.10
N LEU A 8 3.15 -18.19 -8.86
CA LEU A 8 3.83 -16.94 -8.55
C LEU A 8 5.30 -16.94 -9.04
N LEU A 9 6.00 -18.06 -8.86
CA LEU A 9 7.37 -18.22 -9.35
C LEU A 9 7.43 -18.17 -10.88
N CYS A 10 6.48 -18.81 -11.55
CA CYS A 10 6.36 -18.78 -13.01
C CYS A 10 6.07 -17.36 -13.53
N THR A 11 5.14 -16.63 -12.91
CA THR A 11 4.85 -15.24 -13.29
C THR A 11 6.01 -14.31 -13.01
N PHE A 12 6.71 -14.49 -11.88
CA PHE A 12 7.91 -13.70 -11.55
C PHE A 12 9.04 -13.91 -12.57
N LYS A 13 9.27 -15.16 -13.01
CA LYS A 13 10.23 -15.46 -14.08
C LYS A 13 9.88 -14.75 -15.39
N LYS A 14 8.61 -14.78 -15.80
CA LYS A 14 8.13 -14.05 -17.00
C LYS A 14 8.27 -12.53 -16.88
N LEU A 15 8.10 -11.98 -15.67
CA LEU A 15 8.29 -10.55 -15.42
C LEU A 15 9.77 -10.15 -15.50
N LYS A 16 10.67 -11.00 -15.00
CA LYS A 16 12.13 -10.82 -15.16
C LYS A 16 12.56 -10.85 -16.62
N GLU A 17 12.04 -11.78 -17.41
CA GLU A 17 12.31 -11.87 -18.86
C GLU A 17 11.84 -10.61 -19.60
N LYS A 18 10.69 -10.04 -19.23
CA LYS A 18 10.19 -8.74 -19.74
C LYS A 18 10.99 -7.53 -19.25
N GLY A 19 12.00 -7.75 -18.41
CA GLY A 19 12.89 -6.72 -17.92
C GLY A 19 12.40 -5.94 -16.71
N PHE A 20 11.31 -6.38 -16.08
CA PHE A 20 10.89 -5.89 -14.77
C PHE A 20 11.69 -6.59 -13.67
N TYR A 21 11.96 -5.90 -12.55
CA TYR A 21 12.62 -6.50 -11.37
C TYR A 21 14.01 -7.12 -11.65
N LYS A 22 14.74 -6.63 -12.68
CA LYS A 22 16.09 -7.12 -13.05
C LYS A 22 17.09 -7.05 -11.89
N SER A 23 17.01 -6.00 -11.08
CA SER A 23 17.88 -5.76 -9.92
C SER A 23 17.26 -6.21 -8.58
N THR A 24 16.06 -6.79 -8.60
CA THR A 24 15.40 -7.20 -7.36
C THR A 24 15.96 -8.54 -6.90
N VAL A 25 16.63 -8.52 -5.76
CA VAL A 25 17.11 -9.72 -5.06
C VAL A 25 15.91 -10.34 -4.31
N PRO A 26 15.53 -11.60 -4.59
CA PRO A 26 14.50 -12.28 -3.82
C PRO A 26 14.92 -12.37 -2.34
N CYS A 27 14.06 -11.94 -1.43
CA CYS A 27 14.32 -12.10 0.00
C CYS A 27 14.14 -13.59 0.37
N THR A 28 15.24 -14.30 0.57
CA THR A 28 15.24 -15.69 1.08
C THR A 28 15.17 -15.75 2.60
N VAL A 29 15.20 -14.61 3.28
CA VAL A 29 15.20 -14.52 4.74
C VAL A 29 13.79 -14.76 5.28
N LYS A 30 13.58 -15.96 5.85
CA LYS A 30 12.28 -16.43 6.36
C LYS A 30 11.58 -15.43 7.28
N HIS A 31 12.30 -14.78 8.20
CA HIS A 31 11.68 -13.84 9.14
C HIS A 31 11.14 -12.57 8.46
N MET A 32 11.68 -12.17 7.29
CA MET A 32 11.20 -11.01 6.55
C MET A 32 9.93 -11.37 5.79
N ASN A 33 9.91 -12.55 5.17
CA ASN A 33 8.72 -13.07 4.50
C ASN A 33 7.57 -13.28 5.49
N ASN A 34 7.85 -13.81 6.68
CA ASN A 34 6.85 -13.94 7.73
C ASN A 34 6.22 -12.60 8.13
N ARG A 35 6.97 -11.48 8.14
CA ARG A 35 6.39 -10.15 8.44
C ARG A 35 5.43 -9.70 7.33
N MET A 36 5.83 -9.88 6.07
CA MET A 36 4.94 -9.58 4.93
C MET A 36 3.67 -10.43 4.95
N GLU A 37 3.80 -11.73 5.24
CA GLU A 37 2.67 -12.64 5.35
C GLU A 37 1.77 -12.32 6.54
N GLN A 38 2.33 -11.87 7.66
CA GLN A 38 1.58 -11.44 8.85
C GLN A 38 0.73 -10.19 8.60
N ASP A 39 1.24 -9.24 7.81
CA ASP A 39 0.52 -8.01 7.49
C ASP A 39 -0.60 -8.22 6.45
N HIS A 40 -0.47 -9.25 5.61
CA HIS A 40 -1.39 -9.50 4.51
C HIS A 40 -2.86 -9.71 4.94
N PRO A 41 -3.21 -10.49 5.98
CA PRO A 41 -4.59 -10.61 6.47
C PRO A 41 -5.21 -9.29 6.91
N HIS A 42 -4.42 -8.41 7.54
CA HIS A 42 -4.91 -7.11 8.01
C HIS A 42 -5.21 -6.19 6.84
N VAL A 43 -4.30 -6.11 5.87
CA VAL A 43 -4.50 -5.36 4.62
C VAL A 43 -5.74 -5.91 3.90
N LYS A 44 -5.82 -7.24 3.71
CA LYS A 44 -6.94 -7.88 3.04
C LYS A 44 -8.28 -7.63 3.75
N ARG A 45 -8.31 -7.62 5.09
CA ARG A 45 -9.52 -7.31 5.88
C ARG A 45 -9.94 -5.85 5.71
N ARG A 46 -9.00 -4.90 5.73
CA ARG A 46 -9.30 -3.48 5.53
C ARG A 46 -9.84 -3.19 4.13
N PHE A 47 -9.36 -3.93 3.14
CA PHE A 47 -9.83 -3.82 1.76
C PHE A 47 -10.94 -4.83 1.40
N ALA A 48 -11.47 -5.59 2.37
CA ALA A 48 -12.53 -6.56 2.11
C ALA A 48 -13.87 -5.88 1.78
N SER A 49 -14.12 -4.70 2.36
CA SER A 49 -15.34 -3.90 2.12
C SER A 49 -15.24 -2.98 0.91
N SER A 50 -14.03 -2.62 0.47
CA SER A 50 -13.83 -2.03 -0.84
C SER A 50 -14.10 -3.12 -1.88
N PHE A 51 -15.14 -2.96 -2.68
CA PHE A 51 -15.79 -3.94 -3.58
C PHE A 51 -14.89 -4.50 -4.72
N GLY A 52 -13.62 -4.81 -4.43
CA GLY A 52 -12.57 -4.97 -5.41
C GLY A 52 -12.30 -3.64 -6.09
N PHE A 53 -11.06 -3.15 -6.03
CA PHE A 53 -10.67 -2.11 -6.96
C PHE A 53 -10.88 -2.65 -8.38
N GLN A 54 -11.82 -2.07 -9.13
CA GLN A 54 -12.19 -2.54 -10.48
C GLN A 54 -10.98 -2.61 -11.41
N THR A 55 -9.96 -1.78 -11.17
CA THR A 55 -8.69 -1.78 -11.89
C THR A 55 -7.52 -1.51 -10.95
N LEU A 56 -6.32 -1.92 -11.36
CA LEU A 56 -5.06 -1.56 -10.68
C LEU A 56 -4.87 -0.04 -10.57
N ARG A 57 -5.37 0.73 -11.56
CA ARG A 57 -5.32 2.20 -11.54
C ARG A 57 -6.18 2.76 -10.40
N HIS A 58 -7.38 2.22 -10.19
CA HIS A 58 -8.25 2.63 -9.07
C HIS A 58 -7.62 2.26 -7.73
N ALA A 59 -7.09 1.05 -7.60
CA ALA A 59 -6.36 0.61 -6.40
C ALA A 59 -5.19 1.55 -6.07
N SER A 60 -4.34 1.82 -7.07
CA SER A 60 -3.15 2.66 -6.89
C SER A 60 -3.51 4.08 -6.47
N ARG A 61 -4.56 4.68 -7.07
CA ARG A 61 -5.04 6.02 -6.68
C ARG A 61 -5.58 6.04 -5.25
N THR A 62 -6.38 5.06 -4.85
CA THR A 62 -6.92 4.98 -3.49
C THR A 62 -5.81 4.79 -2.46
N ILE A 63 -4.85 3.89 -2.72
CA ILE A 63 -3.68 3.69 -1.84
C ILE A 63 -2.89 5.00 -1.70
N LYS A 64 -2.59 5.68 -2.82
CA LYS A 64 -1.93 7.00 -2.79
C LYS A 64 -2.69 8.03 -1.96
N GLY A 65 -4.01 8.11 -2.12
CA GLY A 65 -4.85 9.02 -1.31
C GLY A 65 -4.76 8.72 0.19
N ILE A 66 -4.78 7.44 0.58
CA ILE A 66 -4.61 7.01 1.98
C ILE A 66 -3.21 7.37 2.49
N GLU A 67 -2.17 7.19 1.69
CA GLU A 67 -0.79 7.57 2.02
C GLU A 67 -0.64 9.08 2.21
N THR A 68 -1.24 9.89 1.33
CA THR A 68 -1.26 11.35 1.44
C THR A 68 -1.98 11.80 2.72
N LEU A 69 -3.16 11.25 3.02
CA LEU A 69 -3.87 11.58 4.26
C LEU A 69 -3.08 11.18 5.52
N HIS A 70 -2.46 10.00 5.50
CA HIS A 70 -1.68 9.50 6.62
C HIS A 70 -0.38 10.29 6.84
N THR A 71 0.27 10.74 5.76
CA THR A 71 1.46 11.61 5.85
C THR A 71 1.10 12.99 6.42
N LEU A 72 0.00 13.59 5.97
CA LEU A 72 -0.53 14.84 6.56
C LEU A 72 -0.81 14.67 8.07
N TYR A 73 -1.51 13.60 8.45
CA TYR A 73 -1.79 13.30 9.85
C TYR A 73 -0.50 13.18 10.70
N LYS A 74 0.52 12.48 10.19
CA LYS A 74 1.82 12.35 10.88
C LYS A 74 2.56 13.67 10.98
N GLN A 75 2.62 14.45 9.90
CA GLN A 75 3.27 15.76 9.88
C GLN A 75 2.65 16.69 10.93
N ARG A 76 1.31 16.70 11.04
CA ARG A 76 0.61 17.49 12.06
C ARG A 76 0.91 17.01 13.48
N ARG A 77 0.91 15.69 13.71
CA ARG A 77 1.29 15.13 15.01
C ARG A 77 2.72 15.50 15.43
N SER A 78 3.64 15.63 14.48
CA SER A 78 5.00 16.13 14.77
C SER A 78 5.09 17.65 14.95
N LEU A 79 4.15 18.41 14.36
CA LEU A 79 4.16 19.88 14.38
C LEU A 79 3.29 20.49 15.50
N GLN A 80 2.36 19.74 16.10
CA GLN A 80 1.40 20.29 17.06
C GLN A 80 1.18 19.43 18.30
N ILE A 81 1.62 19.99 19.43
CA ILE A 81 1.03 19.82 20.74
C ILE A 81 -0.15 20.80 20.79
N GLY A 82 -1.39 20.32 20.57
CA GLY A 82 -2.58 21.03 21.08
C GLY A 82 -3.49 21.81 20.11
N SER A 83 -3.44 21.64 18.78
CA SER A 83 -4.41 22.29 17.88
C SER A 83 -5.44 21.28 17.34
N ALA A 84 -6.70 21.54 17.65
CA ALA A 84 -7.87 20.69 17.39
C ALA A 84 -8.44 20.91 15.98
N LEU A 85 -7.59 20.98 14.94
CA LEU A 85 -8.09 21.01 13.57
C LEU A 85 -8.33 19.56 13.08
N SER A 86 -9.50 19.34 12.49
CA SER A 86 -9.85 18.07 11.87
C SER A 86 -9.06 17.86 10.59
N VAL A 87 -8.48 16.66 10.41
CA VAL A 87 -7.81 16.20 9.17
C VAL A 87 -8.67 16.47 7.92
N TYR A 88 -10.00 16.49 8.07
CA TYR A 88 -10.95 16.79 7.00
C TYR A 88 -10.89 18.24 6.51
N ASN A 89 -10.74 19.22 7.42
CA ASN A 89 -10.74 20.64 7.06
C ASN A 89 -9.47 21.01 6.28
N GLU A 90 -8.33 20.45 6.68
CA GLU A 90 -7.04 20.67 5.98
C GLU A 90 -7.04 20.03 4.59
N PHE A 91 -7.63 18.83 4.46
CA PHE A 91 -7.82 18.20 3.16
C PHE A 91 -8.74 19.03 2.25
N GLN A 92 -9.80 19.63 2.80
CA GLN A 92 -10.68 20.56 2.06
C GLN A 92 -9.96 21.85 1.67
N GLU A 93 -9.16 22.47 2.55
CA GLU A 93 -8.37 23.66 2.23
C GLU A 93 -7.35 23.40 1.11
N LEU A 94 -6.67 22.25 1.13
CA LEU A 94 -5.75 21.84 0.06
C LEU A 94 -6.46 21.60 -1.28
N LEU A 95 -7.69 21.07 -1.25
CA LEU A 95 -8.48 20.85 -2.46
C LEU A 95 -9.11 22.13 -3.02
N MET A 96 -9.45 23.08 -2.14
CA MET A 96 -10.07 24.36 -2.50
C MET A 96 -9.04 25.43 -2.88
N GLY A 97 -7.79 25.29 -2.43
CA GLY A 97 -6.69 26.21 -2.70
C GLY A 97 -5.80 25.83 -3.90
N ALA A 98 -6.13 24.78 -4.65
CA ALA A 98 -5.36 24.27 -5.80
C ALA A 98 -6.08 24.50 -7.14
#